data_AF-A0A8T4KHW2-F1
#
_entry.id   AF-A0A8T4KHW2-F1
#
_cell.length_a   1.000
_cell.length_b   1.000
_cell.length_c   1.000
_cell.angle_alpha   90.00
_cell.angle_beta   90.00
_cell.angle_gamma   90.00
#
_symmetry.space_group_name_H-M   'P 1'
#
loop_
_entity.id
_entity.type
_entity.pdbx_description
1 polymer ?
#
loop_
_entity_poly.entity_id
_entity_poly.type
_entity_poly.pdbx_seq_one_letter_code
_entity_poly.pdbx_strand_id
1 'polypeptide(L)' 'KIILFSIAGREKESLYSVLTRLSSTHGIALSTLKMNARVLKSLELISFNGRVELTQSGKFVKTMMGDNNGE' A
#
# COMPACT_ATOMS: atom_id res chain seq x y z
N LYS A 1 0.07 -7.83 -0.04
CA LYS A 1 1.48 -7.49 0.29
C LYS A 1 1.98 -6.27 -0.50
N ILE A 2 2.09 -6.32 -1.83
CA ILE A 2 2.73 -5.29 -2.66
C ILE A 2 2.33 -3.82 -2.35
N ILE A 3 1.05 -3.50 -2.17
CA ILE A 3 0.61 -2.11 -1.92
C ILE A 3 1.06 -1.60 -0.54
N LEU A 4 0.82 -2.38 0.53
CA LEU A 4 1.22 -2.04 1.91
C LEU A 4 2.72 -1.77 2.05
N PHE A 5 3.54 -2.62 1.42
CA PHE A 5 5.00 -2.49 1.47
C PHE A 5 5.52 -1.35 0.59
N SER A 6 4.83 -1.04 -0.51
CA SER A 6 5.24 0.03 -1.44
C SER A 6 4.88 1.43 -0.97
N ILE A 7 3.94 1.56 -0.03
CA ILE A 7 3.60 2.81 0.65
C ILE A 7 4.62 3.10 1.76
N ALA A 8 5.12 2.04 2.42
CA ALA A 8 6.04 2.20 3.54
C ALA A 8 7.38 2.81 3.10
N GLY A 9 7.80 3.90 3.76
CA GLY A 9 9.02 4.64 3.42
C GLY A 9 8.85 5.64 2.28
N ARG A 10 7.64 5.80 1.72
CA ARG A 10 7.30 6.76 0.66
C ARG A 10 6.05 7.58 1.00
N GLU A 11 5.88 7.94 2.27
CA GLU A 11 4.73 8.65 2.88
C GLU A 11 4.48 10.08 2.32
N LYS A 12 5.03 10.42 1.15
CA LYS A 12 4.85 11.71 0.48
C LYS A 12 4.36 11.61 -0.96
N GLU A 13 4.25 10.40 -1.52
CA GLU A 13 3.71 10.19 -2.87
C GLU A 13 2.17 10.25 -2.86
N SER A 14 1.58 10.65 -3.99
CA SER A 14 0.13 10.49 -4.18
C SER A 14 -0.22 9.01 -4.36
N LEU A 15 -1.42 8.60 -3.96
CA LEU A 15 -1.90 7.23 -4.22
C LEU A 15 -1.78 6.88 -5.70
N TYR A 16 -2.19 7.78 -6.59
CA TYR A 16 -2.18 7.53 -8.03
C TYR A 16 -0.76 7.25 -8.54
N SER A 17 0.24 8.01 -8.08
CA SER A 17 1.65 7.79 -8.43
C SER A 17 2.14 6.42 -7.96
N VAL A 18 1.82 6.02 -6.72
CA VAL A 18 2.16 4.69 -6.19
C VAL A 18 1.52 3.59 -7.03
N LEU A 19 0.22 3.69 -7.34
CA LEU A 19 -0.48 2.66 -8.10
C LEU A 19 0.02 2.57 -9.55
N THR A 20 0.33 3.70 -10.18
CA THR A 20 0.85 3.72 -11.56
C THR A 20 2.21 3.05 -11.63
N ARG A 21 3.11 3.39 -10.70
CA ARG A 21 4.43 2.74 -10.58
C ARG A 21 4.29 1.24 -10.35
N LEU A 22 3.43 0.83 -9.41
CA LEU A 22 3.16 -0.58 -9.14
C LEU A 22 2.62 -1.33 -10.36
N SER A 23 1.76 -0.68 -11.14
CA SER A 23 1.22 -1.23 -12.37
C SER A 23 2.34 -1.52 -13.37
N SER A 24 3.23 -0.55 -13.59
CA SER A 24 4.36 -0.68 -14.50
C SER A 24 5.42 -1.67 -14.00
N THR A 25 5.73 -1.69 -12.70
CA THR A 25 6.78 -2.54 -12.14
C THR A 25 6.38 -4.01 -12.06
N HIS A 26 5.12 -4.30 -11.77
CA HIS A 26 4.65 -5.67 -11.54
C HIS A 26 3.69 -6.21 -12.61
N GLY A 27 3.38 -5.42 -13.65
CA GLY A 27 2.43 -5.81 -14.70
C GLY A 27 0.99 -5.97 -14.20
N ILE A 28 0.65 -5.40 -13.03
CA ILE A 28 -0.68 -5.51 -12.44
C ILE A 28 -1.59 -4.42 -13.01
N ALA A 29 -2.79 -4.76 -13.46
CA ALA A 29 -3.75 -3.79 -13.95
C ALA A 29 -4.05 -2.69 -12.91
N LEU A 30 -4.09 -1.44 -13.36
CA LEU A 30 -4.33 -0.28 -12.49
C LEU A 30 -5.70 -0.35 -11.80
N SER A 31 -6.72 -0.92 -12.46
CA SER A 31 -8.05 -1.16 -11.88
C SER A 31 -8.00 -2.09 -10.67
N THR A 32 -7.26 -3.20 -10.77
CA THR A 32 -7.02 -4.13 -9.67
C THR A 32 -6.31 -3.46 -8.51
N LEU A 33 -5.27 -2.67 -8.79
CA LEU A 33 -4.55 -1.91 -7.77
C LEU A 33 -5.43 -0.87 -7.07
N LYS A 34 -6.31 -0.18 -7.82
CA LYS A 34 -7.30 0.76 -7.27
C LYS A 34 -8.31 0.05 -6.37
N MET A 35 -8.79 -1.12 -6.78
CA MET A 35 -9.70 -1.93 -5.97
C MET A 35 -9.04 -2.36 -4.67
N ASN A 36 -7.80 -2.88 -4.74
CA ASN A 36 -7.04 -3.27 -3.56
C ASN A 36 -6.79 -2.07 -2.62
N ALA A 37 -6.45 -0.90 -3.15
CA ALA A 37 -6.29 0.32 -2.35
C ALA A 37 -7.59 0.75 -1.65
N ARG A 38 -8.76 0.58 -2.29
CA ARG A 38 -10.06 0.83 -1.63
C ARG A 38 -10.30 -0.14 -0.48
N VAL A 39 -10.02 -1.43 -0.68
CA VAL A 39 -10.16 -2.45 0.38
C VAL A 39 -9.25 -2.13 1.57
N LEU A 40 -7.98 -1.77 1.30
CA LEU A 40 -7.04 -1.40 2.36
C LEU A 40 -7.49 -0.13 3.10
N LYS A 41 -8.12 0.83 2.40
CA LYS A 41 -8.70 2.02 3.03
C LYS A 41 -9.90 1.66 3.91
N SER A 42 -10.81 0.80 3.45
CA SER A 42 -11.99 0.38 4.22
C SER A 42 -11.63 -0.43 5.46
N LEU A 43 -10.49 -1.13 5.43
CA LEU A 43 -9.91 -1.81 6.58
C LEU A 43 -9.07 -0.88 7.48
N GLU A 44 -9.08 0.43 7.19
CA GLU A 44 -8.32 1.45 7.92
C GLU A 44 -6.82 1.13 8.01
N LEU A 45 -6.25 0.44 7.00
CA LEU A 45 -4.82 0.13 6.95
C LEU A 45 -4.02 1.24 6.28
N ILE A 46 -4.67 2.02 5.41
CA ILE A 46 -4.07 3.16 4.72
C ILE A 46 -5.01 4.36 4.75
N SER A 47 -4.45 5.55 4.82
CA SER A 47 -5.19 6.82 4.73
C SER A 47 -4.72 7.62 3.51
N PHE A 48 -5.59 8.52 3.03
CA PHE A 48 -5.29 9.42 1.91
C PHE A 48 -5.79 10.83 2.21
N ASN A 49 -4.92 11.68 2.76
CA ASN A 49 -5.18 13.10 2.96
C ASN A 49 -4.16 13.91 2.16
N GLY A 50 -4.31 13.90 0.83
CA GLY A 50 -3.34 14.46 -0.11
C GLY A 50 -2.11 13.58 -0.35
N ARG A 51 -1.71 12.78 0.64
CA ARG A 51 -0.62 11.78 0.57
C ARG A 51 -1.12 10.43 1.06
N VAL A 52 -0.52 9.35 0.55
CA VAL A 52 -0.78 8.01 1.07
C VAL A 52 0.11 7.72 2.26
N GLU A 53 -0.51 7.29 3.36
CA GLU A 53 0.18 6.94 4.60
C GLU A 53 -0.35 5.61 5.16
N LEU A 54 0.51 4.90 5.88
CA LEU A 54 0.08 3.76 6.68
C LEU A 54 -0.52 4.27 7.99
N THR A 55 -1.70 3.78 8.35
CA THR A 55 -2.25 3.97 9.69
C THR A 55 -1.46 3.15 10.72
N GLN A 56 -1.77 3.29 12.01
CA GLN A 56 -1.18 2.42 13.04
C GLN A 56 -1.49 0.95 12.78
N SER A 57 -2.74 0.62 12.41
CA SER A 57 -3.15 -0.73 12.01
C SER A 57 -2.40 -1.23 10.78
N GLY A 58 -2.20 -0.36 9.77
CA GLY A 58 -1.41 -0.67 8.59
C GLY A 58 0.06 -0.96 8.90
N LYS A 59 0.67 -0.18 9.80
CA LYS A 59 2.05 -0.40 10.28
C LYS A 59 2.16 -1.73 11.03
N PHE A 60 1.22 -2.03 11.92
CA PHE A 60 1.16 -3.30 12.64
C PHE A 60 1.05 -4.50 11.69
N VAL A 61 0.08 -4.48 10.77
CA VAL A 61 -0.10 -5.55 9.78
C VAL A 61 1.14 -5.71 8.91
N LYS A 62 1.77 -4.61 8.49
CA LYS A 62 3.02 -4.66 7.73
C LYS A 62 4.12 -5.38 8.53
N THR A 63 4.31 -5.06 9.80
CA THR A 63 5.30 -5.72 10.66
C THR A 63 5.02 -7.22 10.77
N MET A 64 3.77 -7.60 11.08
CA MET A 64 3.35 -9.01 11.18
C MET A 64 3.51 -9.78 9.87
N MET A 65 3.32 -9.11 8.73
CA MET A 65 3.56 -9.71 7.41
C MET A 65 5.04 -9.76 7.01
N GLY A 66 5.89 -8.92 7.60
CA GLY A 66 7.33 -8.82 7.35
C GLY A 66 8.15 -9.83 8.16
N ASP A 67 7.73 -10.14 9.39
CA ASP A 67 8.38 -11.14 10.26
C ASP A 67 8.25 -12.59 9.74
N ASN A 68 7.34 -12.84 8.80
CA ASN A 68 7.19 -14.16 8.16
C ASN A 68 8.23 -14.44 7.05
N ASN A 69 9.25 -13.59 6.89
CA ASN A 69 10.39 -13.80 5.98
C ASN A 69 11.73 -13.93 6.74
N GLY A 70 11.69 -14.41 7.99
CA GLY A 70 12.87 -14.97 8.66
C GLY A 70 13.20 -16.36 8.11
N GLU A 71 13.70 -16.40 6.88
CA GLU A 71 14.63 -17.35 6.23
C GLU A 71 14.63 -17.15 4.70
#